data_AF-W5SCM9-F1
#
_entry.id   AF-W5SCM9-F1
#
_cell.length_a   1.000
_cell.length_b   1.000
_cell.length_c   1.000
_cell.angle_alpha   90.00
_cell.angle_beta   90.00
_cell.angle_gamma   90.00
#
_symmetry.space_group_name_H-M   'P 1'
#
loop_
_entity.id
_entity.type
_entity.pdbx_description
1 polymer ?
#
loop_
_entity_poly.entity_id
_entity_poly.type
_entity_poly.pdbx_seq_one_letter_code
_entity_poly.pdbx_strand_id
1 'polypeptide(L)' 'MPLMLLMPLNAKDAVIAGGIALRAMAKDGKFAGPSAAADDAVTAIKGAAVSAVAKALDTLTK' A
#
# COMPACT_ATOMS: atom_id res chain seq x y z
N MET A 1 -1.05 -0.45 22.44
CA MET A 1 -1.00 0.11 21.07
C MET A 1 0.37 0.79 20.90
N PRO A 2 1.37 0.11 20.30
CA PRO A 2 2.76 0.58 20.35
C PRO A 2 3.04 1.61 19.24
N LEU A 3 3.45 2.81 19.66
CA LEU A 3 4.54 3.61 19.11
C LEU A 3 4.71 3.62 17.57
N MET A 4 3.68 3.97 16.81
CA MET A 4 3.77 4.20 15.36
C MET A 4 3.47 5.66 14.96
N LEU A 5 3.62 6.62 15.89
CA LEU A 5 3.12 7.99 15.74
C LEU A 5 4.18 9.10 15.54
N LEU A 6 5.45 8.79 15.27
CA LEU A 6 6.48 9.86 15.20
C LEU A 6 7.30 9.95 13.92
N MET A 7 6.93 9.23 12.86
CA MET A 7 7.36 9.64 11.53
C MET A 7 6.27 10.54 10.97
N PRO A 8 6.58 11.79 10.56
CA PRO A 8 5.60 12.56 9.81
C PRO A 8 5.22 11.69 8.62
N LEU A 9 3.94 11.33 8.51
CA LEU A 9 3.40 10.90 7.23
C LEU A 9 3.70 12.07 6.30
N ASN A 10 4.74 11.92 5.47
CA ASN A 10 4.93 12.86 4.38
C ASN A 10 3.60 12.83 3.63
N ALA A 11 2.91 13.96 3.55
CA ALA A 11 1.55 14.00 3.00
C ALA A 11 1.54 13.39 1.59
N LYS A 12 2.66 13.48 0.88
CA LYS A 12 2.89 12.82 -0.41
C LYS A 12 2.88 11.29 -0.29
N ASP A 13 3.61 10.71 0.65
CA ASP A 13 3.64 9.25 0.87
C ASP A 13 2.27 8.72 1.31
N ALA A 14 1.53 9.51 2.11
CA ALA A 14 0.16 9.20 2.50
C ALA A 14 -0.77 9.13 1.28
N VAL A 15 -0.65 10.10 0.36
CA VAL A 15 -1.43 10.14 -0.89
C VAL A 15 -1.08 8.95 -1.78
N ILE A 16 0.20 8.60 -1.91
CA ILE A 16 0.63 7.43 -2.69
C ILE A 16 0.09 6.14 -2.06
N ALA A 17 0.22 5.97 -0.74
CA ALA A 17 -0.31 4.81 -0.04
C ALA A 17 -1.85 4.69 -0.19
N GLY A 18 -2.57 5.81 -0.11
CA GLY A 18 -4.02 5.84 -0.36
C GLY A 18 -4.38 5.43 -1.79
N GLY A 19 -3.62 5.91 -2.78
CA GLY A 19 -3.78 5.51 -4.18
C GLY A 19 -3.50 4.02 -4.42
N ILE A 20 -2.46 3.48 -3.78
CA ILE A 20 -2.14 2.05 -3.81
C ILE A 20 -3.27 1.24 -3.18
N ALA A 21 -3.76 1.64 -2.01
CA ALA A 21 -4.85 0.95 -1.31
C ALA A 21 -6.11 0.92 -2.17
N LEU A 22 -6.51 2.07 -2.74
CA LEU A 22 -7.69 2.15 -3.61
C LEU A 22 -7.51 1.29 -4.87
N ARG A 23 -6.33 1.32 -5.48
CA ARG A 23 -6.03 0.50 -6.66
C ARG A 23 -6.05 -0.99 -6.36
N ALA A 24 -5.55 -1.40 -5.20
CA ALA A 24 -5.52 -2.80 -4.78
C ALA A 24 -6.91 -3.33 -4.40
N MET A 25 -7.79 -2.49 -3.84
CA MET A 25 -9.15 -2.85 -3.46
C MET A 25 -10.15 -2.77 -4.62
N ALA A 26 -9.84 -2.02 -5.67
CA ALA A 26 -10.68 -1.93 -6.85
C ALA A 26 -10.82 -3.29 -7.55
N LYS A 27 -12.01 -3.56 -8.09
CA LYS A 27 -12.24 -4.72 -8.94
C LYS A 27 -11.31 -4.65 -10.16
N ASP A 28 -10.63 -5.76 -10.45
CA ASP A 28 -9.57 -5.86 -11.47
C ASP A 28 -8.37 -4.93 -11.25
N GLY A 29 -8.13 -4.51 -10.00
CA GLY A 29 -6.98 -3.76 -9.55
C GLY A 29 -5.65 -4.49 -9.81
N LYS A 30 -4.85 -3.97 -10.74
CA LYS A 30 -3.53 -4.52 -11.09
C LYS A 30 -2.47 -3.42 -11.10
N PHE A 31 -1.26 -3.80 -10.70
CA PHE A 31 -0.06 -2.98 -10.78
C PHE A 31 0.81 -3.46 -11.95
N ALA A 32 1.34 -2.51 -12.72
CA ALA A 32 2.25 -2.83 -13.82
C ALA A 32 3.62 -3.24 -13.26
N GLY A 33 4.23 -4.27 -13.86
CA GLY A 33 5.60 -4.70 -13.59
C GLY A 33 6.47 -4.62 -14.85
N PRO A 34 7.80 -4.59 -14.70
CA PRO A 34 8.72 -4.47 -15.85
C PRO A 34 8.72 -5.71 -16.75
N SER A 35 8.37 -6.89 -16.22
CA SER A 35 8.14 -8.12 -16.98
C SER A 35 7.39 -9.13 -16.11
N ALA A 36 6.88 -10.21 -16.72
CA ALA A 36 6.23 -11.31 -15.99
C ALA A 36 7.21 -12.11 -15.11
N ALA A 37 8.52 -11.98 -15.34
CA ALA A 37 9.58 -12.68 -14.60
C ALA A 37 10.24 -11.81 -13.52
N ALA A 38 9.69 -10.63 -13.23
CA ALA A 38 10.23 -9.71 -12.23
C ALA A 38 9.70 -10.06 -10.81
N ASP A 39 10.10 -11.21 -10.28
CA ASP A 39 9.62 -11.76 -9.00
C ASP A 39 9.84 -10.82 -7.81
N ASP A 40 10.96 -10.09 -7.80
CA ASP A 40 11.26 -9.09 -6.77
C ASP A 40 10.28 -7.92 -6.80
N ALA A 41 9.97 -7.42 -8.00
CA ALA A 41 9.01 -6.34 -8.19
C ALA A 41 7.61 -6.78 -7.77
N VAL A 42 7.21 -8.01 -8.12
CA VAL A 42 5.92 -8.59 -7.72
C VAL A 42 5.83 -8.69 -6.20
N THR A 43 6.89 -9.15 -5.54
CA THR A 43 6.93 -9.28 -4.07
C THR A 43 6.84 -7.92 -3.38
N ALA A 44 7.62 -6.94 -3.85
CA ALA A 44 7.61 -5.57 -3.31
C ALA A 44 6.24 -4.90 -3.47
N ILE A 45 5.63 -4.99 -4.67
CA ILE A 45 4.31 -4.43 -4.96
C ILE A 45 3.24 -5.08 -4.08
N LYS A 46 3.25 -6.40 -3.91
CA LYS A 46 2.31 -7.10 -3.03
C LYS A 46 2.46 -6.65 -1.57
N GLY A 47 3.69 -6.55 -1.07
CA GLY A 47 3.97 -6.07 0.29
C GLY A 47 3.46 -4.65 0.52
N ALA A 48 3.73 -3.73 -0.42
CA ALA A 48 3.24 -2.36 -0.35
C ALA A 48 1.72 -2.28 -0.41
N ALA A 49 1.08 -3.03 -1.33
CA ALA A 49 -0.37 -3.07 -1.48
C ALA A 49 -1.07 -3.58 -0.21
N VAL A 50 -0.61 -4.71 0.34
CA VAL A 50 -1.19 -5.29 1.56
C VAL A 50 -0.99 -4.36 2.75
N SER A 51 0.20 -3.78 2.91
CA SER A 51 0.48 -2.86 4.01
C SER A 51 -0.37 -1.59 3.94
N ALA A 52 -0.54 -1.03 2.74
CA ALA A 52 -1.37 0.16 2.52
C ALA A 52 -2.85 -0.11 2.84
N VAL A 53 -3.38 -1.24 2.36
CA VAL A 53 -4.78 -1.64 2.66
C VAL A 53 -4.97 -1.90 4.15
N ALA A 54 -4.04 -2.64 4.79
CA ALA A 54 -4.12 -2.92 6.22
C ALA A 54 -4.11 -1.65 7.07
N LYS A 55 -3.24 -0.68 6.74
CA LYS A 55 -3.21 0.63 7.43
C LYS A 55 -4.48 1.44 7.20
N ALA A 56 -5.01 1.46 5.98
CA ALA A 56 -6.27 2.15 5.68
C ALA A 56 -7.45 1.56 6.47
N LEU A 57 -7.53 0.23 6.54
CA LEU A 57 -8.55 -0.45 7.36
C LEU A 57 -8.36 -0.15 8.84
N ASP A 58 -7.13 -0.23 9.35
CA ASP A 58 -6.80 0.05 10.75
C ASP A 58 -7.16 1.49 11.15
N THR A 59 -7.01 2.46 10.26
CA THR A 59 -7.47 3.85 10.51
C THR A 59 -9.00 4.00 10.53
N LEU A 60 -9.74 3.11 9.86
CA LEU A 60 -11.21 3.17 9.81
C LEU A 60 -11.88 2.37 10.94
N THR A 61 -11.21 1.34 11.46
CA THR A 61 -11.74 0.47 12.53
C THR A 61 -11.36 0.92 13.94
N LYS A 62 -10.64 2.03 14.06
CA LYS A 62 -10.21 2.61 15.35
C LYS A 62 -11.00 3.86 15.71
#